data_AF-R9APP3-F1
#
_entry.id   AF-R9APP3-F1
#
_cell.length_a   1.000
_cell.length_b   1.000
_cell.length_c   1.000
_cell.angle_alpha   90.00
_cell.angle_beta   90.00
_cell.angle_gamma   90.00
#
_symmetry.space_group_name_H-M   'P 1'
#
loop_
_entity.id
_entity.type
_entity.pdbx_description
1 polymer ?
#
loop_
_entity_poly.entity_id
_entity_poly.type
_entity_poly.pdbx_seq_one_letter_code
_entity_poly.pdbx_strand_id
1 'polypeptide(L)'
;MVAGISELNPSAVGDVSHWDIPSNACTIGVDEAISRKMDSFDNLKQKDIHFNDRLQASQQFHNPHINHRLISWAGVDEYSTNTPDGALYSEYSTHTSSAAALESLQRQRTHDKAASASKRANVDFAPATSATPATSKSRRQ
;
A
#
# COMPACT_ATOMS: atom_id res chain seq x y z
N MET A 1 -1.18 40.70 -22.53
CA MET A 1 -2.64 40.53 -22.40
C MET A 1 -2.90 39.04 -22.33
N VAL A 2 -3.53 38.60 -21.25
CA VAL A 2 -3.68 37.18 -20.88
C VAL A 2 -4.69 36.54 -21.85
N ALA A 3 -4.25 35.54 -22.61
CA ALA A 3 -5.14 34.71 -23.42
C ALA A 3 -5.94 33.81 -22.46
N GLY A 4 -7.20 34.18 -22.21
CA GLY A 4 -8.13 33.42 -21.40
C GLY A 4 -8.54 32.12 -22.09
N ILE A 5 -8.63 31.06 -21.29
CA ILE A 5 -9.13 29.70 -21.58
C ILE A 5 -10.63 29.65 -21.96
N SER A 6 -11.09 30.58 -22.80
CA SER A 6 -12.51 30.78 -23.09
C SER A 6 -13.12 29.81 -24.12
N GLU A 7 -12.43 28.73 -24.51
CA GLU A 7 -12.94 27.90 -25.61
C GLU A 7 -12.74 26.41 -25.35
N LEU A 8 -13.40 25.93 -24.30
CA LEU A 8 -13.93 24.57 -24.28
C LEU A 8 -15.45 24.67 -24.38
N ASN A 9 -15.93 25.19 -25.51
CA ASN A 9 -17.33 25.07 -25.87
C ASN A 9 -17.56 23.64 -26.40
N PRO A 10 -18.28 22.75 -25.68
CA PRO A 10 -18.53 21.40 -26.16
C PRO A 10 -19.34 21.38 -27.47
N SER A 11 -19.96 22.49 -27.84
CA SER A 11 -20.72 22.66 -29.09
C SER A 11 -19.87 23.09 -30.29
N ALA A 12 -18.58 23.40 -30.12
CA ALA A 12 -17.66 23.74 -31.21
C ALA A 12 -17.04 22.52 -31.89
N VAL A 13 -17.21 21.34 -31.29
CA VAL A 13 -16.98 20.06 -31.98
C VAL A 13 -18.16 19.90 -32.93
N GLY A 14 -17.90 19.91 -34.24
CA GLY A 14 -18.90 19.90 -35.31
C GLY A 14 -19.95 18.80 -35.17
N ASP A 15 -21.02 18.94 -35.97
CA ASP A 15 -22.23 18.11 -36.06
C ASP A 15 -22.17 16.89 -35.15
N VAL A 16 -22.93 16.96 -34.05
CA VAL A 16 -23.00 15.93 -33.01
C VAL A 16 -23.35 14.62 -33.69
N SER A 17 -22.33 13.88 -34.14
CA SER A 17 -22.45 12.51 -34.58
C SER A 17 -23.19 11.84 -33.46
N HIS A 18 -24.45 11.49 -33.72
CA HIS A 18 -25.36 10.92 -32.74
C HIS A 18 -24.56 9.85 -32.03
N TRP A 19 -24.19 10.12 -30.77
CA TRP A 19 -23.59 9.09 -29.95
C TRP A 19 -24.75 8.12 -29.79
N ASP A 20 -24.78 7.10 -30.65
CA ASP A 20 -25.67 5.94 -30.60
C ASP A 20 -25.33 5.21 -29.30
N ILE A 21 -25.59 5.87 -28.17
CA ILE A 21 -25.69 5.23 -26.88
C ILE A 21 -26.92 4.35 -27.08
N PRO A 22 -26.73 3.03 -27.25
CA PRO A 22 -27.87 2.15 -27.45
C PRO A 22 -28.80 2.43 -26.28
N SER A 23 -30.09 2.68 -26.56
CA SER A 23 -31.07 2.78 -25.49
C SER A 23 -31.05 1.44 -24.78
N ASN A 24 -30.28 1.36 -23.70
CA ASN A 24 -30.31 0.23 -22.80
C ASN A 24 -31.65 0.36 -22.10
N ALA A 25 -32.71 -0.14 -22.74
CA ALA A 25 -33.89 -0.58 -22.02
C ALA A 25 -33.33 -1.52 -20.95
N CYS A 26 -33.23 -1.02 -19.74
CA CYS A 26 -32.58 -1.70 -18.64
C CYS A 26 -33.43 -2.93 -18.35
N THR A 27 -33.09 -4.07 -18.96
CA THR A 27 -33.81 -5.34 -18.82
C THR A 27 -33.58 -5.96 -17.44
N ILE A 28 -32.66 -5.39 -16.67
CA ILE A 28 -32.27 -5.78 -15.33
C ILE A 28 -32.78 -4.68 -14.41
N GLY A 29 -33.64 -5.03 -13.44
CA GLY A 29 -34.14 -4.05 -12.46
C GLY A 29 -32.98 -3.31 -11.78
N VAL A 30 -33.08 -1.99 -11.71
CA VAL A 30 -32.08 -1.15 -11.01
C VAL A 30 -32.01 -1.60 -9.56
N ASP A 31 -30.79 -1.84 -9.07
CA ASP A 31 -30.56 -2.16 -7.66
C ASP A 31 -31.15 -1.05 -6.77
N GLU A 32 -32.07 -1.43 -5.89
CA GLU A 32 -32.77 -0.53 -5.00
C GLU A 32 -31.81 0.21 -4.05
N ALA A 33 -30.67 -0.42 -3.71
CA ALA A 33 -29.65 0.23 -2.91
C ALA A 33 -28.97 1.40 -3.66
N ILE A 34 -28.85 1.29 -4.99
CA ILE A 34 -28.24 2.32 -5.83
C ILE A 34 -29.24 3.46 -6.08
N SER A 35 -30.50 3.14 -6.37
CA SER A 35 -31.54 4.17 -6.57
C SER A 35 -31.69 5.07 -5.34
N ARG A 36 -31.78 4.48 -4.14
CA ARG A 36 -31.87 5.22 -2.88
C ARG A 36 -30.66 6.14 -2.63
N LYS A 37 -29.45 5.73 -3.06
CA LYS A 37 -28.25 6.57 -2.98
C LYS A 37 -28.37 7.76 -3.93
N MET A 38 -28.82 7.54 -5.16
CA MET A 38 -29.05 8.61 -6.14
C MET A 38 -30.09 9.61 -5.66
N ASP A 39 -31.22 9.15 -5.11
CA ASP A 39 -32.24 10.03 -4.53
C ASP A 39 -31.66 10.91 -3.40
N SER A 40 -30.77 10.32 -2.58
CA SER A 40 -30.08 11.03 -1.50
C SER A 40 -29.13 12.11 -2.05
N PHE A 41 -28.37 11.80 -3.11
CA PHE A 41 -27.49 12.76 -3.75
C PHE A 41 -28.27 13.90 -4.42
N ASP A 42 -29.39 13.60 -5.08
CA ASP A 42 -30.24 14.62 -5.69
C ASP A 42 -30.83 15.56 -4.64
N ASN A 43 -31.27 15.02 -3.50
CA ASN A 43 -31.75 15.84 -2.39
C ASN A 43 -30.66 16.76 -1.81
N LEU A 44 -29.41 16.29 -1.72
CA LEU A 44 -28.26 17.09 -1.30
C LEU A 44 -27.96 18.21 -2.30
N LYS A 45 -27.98 17.91 -3.60
CA LYS A 45 -27.74 18.90 -4.66
C LYS A 45 -28.82 19.98 -4.69
N GLN A 46 -30.08 19.64 -4.49
CA GLN A 46 -31.17 20.62 -4.39
C GLN A 46 -31.00 21.60 -3.22
N LYS A 47 -30.29 21.19 -2.16
CA LYS A 47 -29.96 22.01 -1.00
C LYS A 47 -28.65 22.80 -1.18
N ASP A 48 -28.05 22.75 -2.36
CA ASP A 48 -26.73 23.33 -2.68
C ASP A 48 -25.61 22.80 -1.77
N ILE A 49 -25.77 21.58 -1.25
CA ILE A 49 -24.75 20.90 -0.43
C ILE A 49 -23.97 19.95 -1.32
N HIS A 50 -22.72 20.29 -1.61
CA HIS A 50 -21.84 19.41 -2.35
C HIS A 50 -21.36 18.27 -1.45
N PHE A 51 -21.69 17.02 -1.80
CA PHE A 51 -21.35 15.85 -1.00
C PHE A 51 -19.83 15.71 -0.79
N ASN A 52 -19.03 15.97 -1.83
CA ASN A 52 -17.58 15.84 -1.76
C ASN A 52 -16.96 16.86 -0.77
N ASP A 53 -17.48 18.08 -0.71
CA ASP A 53 -17.00 19.11 0.23
C ASP A 53 -17.29 18.67 1.67
N ARG A 54 -18.48 18.13 1.90
CA ARG A 54 -18.86 17.59 3.21
C ARG A 54 -18.05 16.34 3.59
N LEU A 55 -17.73 15.49 2.62
CA LEU A 55 -16.88 14.32 2.81
C LEU A 55 -15.45 14.73 3.16
N GLN A 56 -14.88 15.70 2.43
CA GLN A 56 -13.55 16.25 2.70
C GLN A 56 -13.48 16.94 4.06
N ALA A 57 -14.54 17.65 4.49
CA ALA A 57 -14.60 18.26 5.81
C ALA A 57 -14.70 17.24 6.97
N SER A 58 -15.00 15.96 6.70
CA SER A 58 -15.17 14.95 7.74
C SER A 58 -13.82 14.51 8.34
N GLN A 59 -13.74 14.40 9.67
CA GLN A 59 -12.50 14.00 10.37
C GLN A 59 -12.01 12.60 9.97
N GLN A 60 -12.93 11.74 9.57
CA GLN A 60 -12.68 10.36 9.18
C GLN A 60 -11.91 10.29 7.85
N PHE A 61 -12.13 11.27 6.97
CA PHE A 61 -11.40 11.39 5.71
C PHE A 61 -9.94 11.86 5.93
N HIS A 62 -9.65 12.47 7.07
CA HIS A 62 -8.30 12.89 7.45
C HIS A 62 -7.49 11.79 8.17
N ASN A 63 -8.09 10.62 8.41
CA ASN A 63 -7.36 9.49 8.96
C ASN A 63 -6.43 8.91 7.88
N PRO A 64 -5.10 8.86 8.08
CA PRO A 64 -4.17 8.35 7.07
C PRO A 64 -4.47 6.90 6.64
N HIS A 65 -5.14 6.11 7.48
CA HIS A 65 -5.54 4.74 7.16
C HIS A 65 -6.82 4.63 6.32
N ILE A 66 -7.54 5.73 6.04
CA ILE A 66 -8.77 5.71 5.25
C ILE A 66 -8.48 5.33 3.80
N ASN A 67 -7.37 5.82 3.23
CA ASN A 67 -7.01 5.57 1.82
C ASN A 67 -6.81 4.07 1.55
N HIS A 68 -6.07 3.37 2.41
CA HIS A 68 -5.88 1.92 2.29
C HIS A 68 -7.21 1.14 2.32
N ARG A 69 -8.19 1.59 3.12
CA ARG A 69 -9.52 0.95 3.16
C ARG A 69 -10.32 1.23 1.89
N LEU A 70 -10.29 2.47 1.40
CA LEU A 70 -10.98 2.85 0.17
C LEU A 70 -10.47 2.05 -1.02
N ILE A 71 -9.15 1.87 -1.11
CA ILE A 71 -8.49 1.08 -2.16
C ILE A 71 -8.88 -0.39 -2.05
N SER A 72 -8.85 -0.94 -0.83
CA SER A 72 -9.31 -2.30 -0.56
C SER A 72 -10.77 -2.52 -0.97
N TRP A 73 -11.67 -1.57 -0.70
CA TRP A 73 -13.08 -1.67 -1.11
C TRP A 73 -13.27 -1.53 -2.62
N ALA A 74 -12.44 -0.72 -3.28
CA ALA A 74 -12.44 -0.60 -4.73
C ALA A 74 -11.87 -1.85 -5.42
N GLY A 75 -11.22 -2.75 -4.68
CA GLY A 75 -10.54 -3.92 -5.23
C GLY A 75 -9.37 -3.54 -6.13
N VAL A 76 -8.80 -2.35 -5.94
CA VAL A 76 -7.67 -1.84 -6.72
C VAL A 76 -6.38 -2.26 -6.02
N ASP A 77 -5.43 -2.79 -6.77
CA ASP A 77 -4.07 -3.00 -6.29
C ASP A 77 -3.22 -1.77 -6.66
N GLU A 78 -2.83 -0.99 -5.66
CA GLU A 78 -2.00 0.23 -5.80
C GLU A 78 -0.64 -0.03 -6.45
N TYR A 79 -0.11 -1.24 -6.28
CA TYR A 79 1.22 -1.62 -6.76
C TYR A 79 1.17 -2.40 -8.08
N SER A 80 -0.04 -2.68 -8.58
CA SER A 80 -0.23 -3.34 -9.85
C SER A 80 0.07 -2.38 -11.00
N THR A 81 0.68 -2.93 -12.04
CA THR A 81 0.92 -2.22 -13.30
C THR A 81 0.04 -2.82 -14.38
N ASN A 82 -0.39 -2.00 -15.33
CA ASN A 82 -1.04 -2.49 -16.55
C ASN A 82 -0.01 -2.96 -17.61
N THR A 83 1.27 -3.07 -17.25
CA THR A 83 2.30 -3.57 -18.15
C THR A 83 2.43 -5.10 -18.05
N PRO A 84 2.58 -5.81 -19.17
CA PRO A 84 2.80 -7.25 -19.14
C PRO A 84 4.09 -7.62 -18.40
N ASP A 85 4.09 -8.81 -17.78
CA ASP A 85 5.27 -9.37 -17.11
C ASP A 85 6.46 -9.43 -18.08
N GLY A 86 7.61 -8.88 -17.65
CA GLY A 86 8.83 -8.78 -18.48
C GLY A 86 8.98 -7.49 -19.29
N ALA A 87 8.08 -6.51 -19.14
CA ALA A 87 8.29 -5.17 -19.68
C ALA A 87 9.50 -4.47 -19.02
N LEU A 88 10.09 -3.47 -19.70
CA LEU A 88 11.31 -2.75 -19.28
C LEU A 88 11.22 -2.09 -17.88
N TYR A 89 10.03 -2.03 -17.28
CA TYR A 89 9.79 -1.45 -15.95
C TYR A 89 9.04 -2.40 -14.99
N SER A 90 8.94 -3.70 -15.31
CA SER A 90 8.24 -4.66 -14.43
C SER A 90 8.88 -4.78 -13.05
N GLU A 91 10.16 -4.41 -12.90
CA GLU A 91 10.84 -4.39 -11.60
C GLU A 91 10.17 -3.43 -10.60
N TYR A 92 9.57 -2.32 -11.07
CA TYR A 92 8.92 -1.33 -10.22
C TYR A 92 7.48 -1.67 -9.83
N SER A 93 6.88 -2.68 -10.45
CA SER A 93 5.52 -3.15 -10.12
C SER A 93 5.52 -4.37 -9.19
N THR A 94 6.68 -4.76 -8.69
CA THR A 94 6.82 -6.01 -7.95
C THR A 94 6.42 -5.84 -6.48
N HIS A 95 5.42 -6.63 -6.07
CA HIS A 95 4.99 -6.80 -4.68
C HIS A 95 6.14 -7.21 -3.73
N THR A 96 7.25 -7.72 -4.26
CA THR A 96 8.43 -8.17 -3.51
C THR A 96 9.20 -7.03 -2.85
N SER A 97 9.09 -5.80 -3.38
CA SER A 97 9.72 -4.60 -2.81
C SER A 97 8.81 -3.82 -1.87
N SER A 98 7.59 -4.31 -1.63
CA SER A 98 6.64 -3.69 -0.69
C SER A 98 7.19 -3.73 0.75
N ALA A 99 6.78 -2.76 1.58
CA ALA A 99 7.16 -2.72 2.99
C ALA A 99 6.82 -4.02 3.73
N ALA A 100 5.66 -4.62 3.44
CA ALA A 100 5.23 -5.88 4.02
C ALA A 100 6.10 -7.08 3.57
N ALA A 101 6.48 -7.12 2.29
CA ALA A 101 7.37 -8.15 1.78
C ALA A 101 8.77 -8.02 2.39
N LEU A 102 9.31 -6.80 2.51
CA LEU A 102 10.59 -6.54 3.16
C LEU A 102 10.57 -6.89 4.66
N GLU A 103 9.49 -6.56 5.35
CA GLU A 103 9.30 -6.90 6.76
C GLU A 103 9.26 -8.42 6.96
N SER A 104 8.49 -9.15 6.15
CA SER A 104 8.41 -10.62 6.26
C SER A 104 9.77 -11.28 6.00
N LEU A 105 10.51 -10.80 4.99
CA LEU A 105 11.87 -11.24 4.69
C LEU A 105 12.82 -10.95 5.87
N GLN A 106 12.73 -9.78 6.48
CA GLN A 106 13.54 -9.42 7.63
C GLN A 106 13.22 -10.29 8.84
N ARG A 107 11.94 -10.53 9.13
CA ARG A 107 11.49 -11.43 10.20
C ARG A 107 12.04 -12.85 9.99
N GLN A 108 11.93 -13.39 8.77
CA GLN A 108 12.49 -14.70 8.42
C GLN A 108 14.01 -14.74 8.65
N ARG A 109 14.76 -13.74 8.17
CA ARG A 109 16.22 -13.65 8.38
C ARG A 109 16.59 -13.60 9.86
N THR A 110 15.82 -12.88 10.68
CA THR A 110 16.08 -12.83 12.13
C THR A 110 15.81 -14.18 12.80
N HIS A 111 14.75 -14.87 12.39
CA HIS A 111 14.42 -16.20 12.88
C HIS A 111 15.51 -17.23 12.52
N ASP A 112 15.99 -17.23 11.27
CA ASP A 112 17.04 -18.14 10.81
C ASP A 112 18.38 -17.88 11.51
N LYS A 113 18.72 -16.60 11.76
CA LYS A 113 19.89 -16.22 12.56
C LYS A 113 19.76 -16.69 14.01
N ALA A 114 18.59 -16.57 14.63
CA ALA A 114 18.36 -17.08 15.99
C ALA A 114 18.48 -18.61 16.06
N ALA A 115 17.90 -19.33 15.09
CA ALA A 115 17.97 -20.79 15.01
C ALA A 115 19.41 -21.30 14.78
N SER A 116 20.24 -20.57 14.04
CA SER A 116 21.64 -20.92 13.78
C SER A 116 22.62 -20.47 14.88
N ALA A 117 22.30 -19.41 15.64
CA ALA A 117 23.10 -18.95 16.77
C ALA A 117 23.15 -19.98 17.91
N SER A 118 22.06 -20.73 18.15
CA SER A 118 22.02 -21.79 19.17
C SER A 118 23.03 -22.91 18.93
N LYS A 119 23.52 -23.10 17.69
CA LYS A 119 24.52 -24.12 17.36
C LYS A 119 25.96 -23.69 17.68
N ARG A 120 26.21 -22.41 17.98
CA ARG A 120 27.55 -21.86 18.27
C ARG A 120 27.74 -21.40 19.72
N ALA A 121 26.77 -21.65 20.60
CA ALA A 121 26.78 -21.15 21.98
C ALA A 121 27.58 -22.00 22.98
N ASN A 122 28.10 -23.16 22.57
CA ASN A 122 28.99 -23.96 23.42
C ASN A 122 30.42 -23.89 22.85
N VAL A 123 31.26 -23.08 23.50
CA VAL A 123 32.70 -23.04 23.26
C VAL A 123 33.34 -23.55 24.55
N ASP A 124 33.84 -24.79 24.54
CA ASP A 124 34.57 -25.35 25.66
C ASP A 124 35.96 -24.72 25.73
N PHE A 125 36.20 -23.94 26.79
CA PHE A 125 37.53 -23.41 27.09
C PHE A 125 38.36 -24.50 27.76
N ALA A 126 39.34 -25.03 27.04
CA ALA A 126 40.30 -25.97 27.62
C ALA A 126 41.10 -25.28 28.75
N PRO A 127 41.21 -25.88 29.95
CA PRO A 127 42.03 -25.32 31.02
C PRO A 127 43.52 -25.37 30.64
N ALA A 128 44.22 -24.26 30.78
CA ALA A 128 45.66 -24.20 30.56
C ALA A 128 46.37 -25.17 31.51
N THR A 129 47.19 -26.07 30.97
CA THR A 129 48.07 -26.93 31.76
C THR A 129 49.12 -26.05 32.44
N SER A 130 48.93 -25.78 33.73
CA SER A 130 49.94 -25.13 34.56
C SER A 130 51.12 -26.09 34.72
N ALA A 131 52.16 -25.88 33.92
CA ALA A 131 53.48 -26.44 34.17
C ALA A 131 53.97 -25.91 35.53
N THR A 132 54.22 -26.82 36.46
CA THR A 132 54.80 -26.58 37.77
C THR A 132 56.19 -25.96 37.65
N PRO A 133 56.47 -24.77 38.22
CA PRO A 133 57.84 -24.40 38.54
C PRO A 133 58.20 -24.92 39.92
N ALA A 134 59.42 -25.45 40.00
CA ALA A 134 59.99 -26.18 41.11
C ALA A 134 60.11 -25.38 42.42
N THR A 135 60.04 -26.13 43.51
CA THR A 135 60.36 -25.75 44.88
C THR A 135 61.75 -25.10 44.99
N SER A 136 61.83 -23.86 45.49
CA SER A 136 63.09 -23.26 45.95
C SER A 136 63.12 -23.23 47.49
N LYS A 137 64.23 -23.75 48.05
CA LYS A 137 64.49 -23.93 49.48
C LYS A 137 64.81 -22.61 50.18
N SER A 138 64.25 -22.48 51.38
CA SER A 138 64.73 -21.80 52.59
C SER A 138 66.16 -21.23 52.58
N ARG A 139 66.31 -19.95 52.98
CA ARG A 139 67.52 -19.44 53.63
C ARG A 139 67.19 -18.32 54.64
N ARG A 140 67.53 -18.59 55.90
CA ARG A 140 67.66 -17.66 57.04
C ARG A 140 68.45 -16.40 56.66
N GLN A 141 68.04 -15.25 57.19
CA GLN A 141 68.76 -14.40 58.17
C GLN A 141 67.73 -13.41 58.73
#